data_AF-A0A4Q8U757-F1
#
_entry.id   AF-A0A4Q8U757-F1
#
_cell.length_a   1.000
_cell.length_b   1.000
_cell.length_c   1.000
_cell.angle_alpha   90.00
_cell.angle_beta   90.00
_cell.angle_gamma   90.00
#
_symmetry.space_group_name_H-M   'P 1'
#
loop_
_entity.id
_entity.type
_entity.pdbx_description
1 polymer ?
#
loop_
_entity_poly.entity_id
_entity_poly.type
_entity_poly.pdbx_seq_one_letter_code
_entity_poly.pdbx_strand_id
1 'polypeptide(L)'
;MKANGKIKVAFITIIFLVSISGIYLLHEVDSAFYSAGAILLSASLALIAALMNITFTRKTARESNSLDFQKSLQSDVHYNEHVRKSAAAAKSRKDMRELAKVENRFDEDAISIRYVLNTWERAANAMRHNLYDELYLFEAHKSMVIAFGIDFREFIDECQKRQPSFYENFSWLALNWTIRRDSFQEANRKKQLKKIFKMLNKVALHKIH
;
A
#
# COMPACT_ATOMS: atom_id res chain seq x y z
N MET A 1 4.14 -7.75 7.13
CA MET A 1 3.94 -9.22 6.98
C MET A 1 3.69 -10.00 8.30
N LYS A 2 4.31 -9.65 9.44
CA LYS A 2 4.13 -10.39 10.72
C LYS A 2 2.75 -10.26 11.40
N ALA A 3 1.98 -9.20 11.14
CA ALA A 3 0.71 -8.95 11.84
C ALA A 3 -0.42 -9.93 11.45
N ASN A 4 -0.49 -10.35 10.18
CA ASN A 4 -1.57 -11.22 9.71
C ASN A 4 -1.44 -12.67 10.20
N GLY A 5 -0.21 -13.14 10.42
CA GLY A 5 0.03 -14.43 11.07
C GLY A 5 -0.47 -14.43 12.51
N LYS A 6 -0.25 -13.33 13.24
CA LYS A 6 -0.72 -13.18 14.63
C LYS A 6 -2.25 -13.16 14.73
N ILE A 7 -2.93 -12.47 13.81
CA ILE A 7 -4.40 -12.43 13.78
C ILE A 7 -4.98 -13.81 13.49
N LYS A 8 -4.45 -14.52 12.49
CA LYS A 8 -4.85 -15.90 12.19
C LYS A 8 -4.67 -16.83 13.38
N VAL A 9 -3.51 -16.78 14.02
CA VAL A 9 -3.20 -17.59 15.21
C VAL A 9 -4.15 -17.24 16.35
N ALA A 10 -4.39 -15.95 16.63
CA ALA A 10 -5.33 -15.53 17.65
C ALA A 10 -6.74 -16.07 17.43
N PHE A 11 -7.25 -16.03 16.19
CA PHE A 11 -8.58 -16.58 15.89
C PHE A 11 -8.65 -18.11 16.05
N ILE A 12 -7.62 -18.83 15.60
CA ILE A 12 -7.53 -20.29 15.80
C ILE A 12 -7.54 -20.61 17.30
N THR A 13 -6.76 -19.87 18.08
CA THR A 13 -6.73 -20.01 19.55
C THR A 13 -8.09 -19.71 20.17
N ILE A 14 -8.79 -18.65 19.74
CA ILE A 14 -10.13 -18.30 20.25
C ILE A 14 -11.14 -19.40 19.93
N ILE A 15 -11.16 -19.92 18.69
CA ILE A 15 -12.05 -21.04 18.31
C ILE A 15 -11.79 -22.26 19.20
N PHE A 16 -10.52 -22.60 19.41
CA PHE A 16 -10.14 -23.73 20.24
C PHE A 16 -10.58 -23.55 21.71
N LEU A 17 -10.35 -22.35 22.27
CA LEU A 17 -10.76 -22.03 23.64
C LEU A 17 -12.29 -22.02 23.80
N VAL A 18 -13.03 -21.45 22.86
CA VAL A 18 -14.51 -21.43 22.88
C VAL A 18 -15.07 -22.83 22.76
N SER A 19 -14.51 -23.67 21.88
CA SER A 19 -14.92 -25.07 21.75
C SER A 19 -14.68 -25.87 23.03
N ILE A 20 -13.48 -25.78 23.63
CA ILE A 20 -13.17 -26.49 24.88
C ILE A 20 -14.06 -26.00 26.02
N SER A 21 -14.16 -24.68 26.19
CA SER A 21 -14.96 -24.09 27.28
C SER A 21 -16.44 -24.42 27.10
N GLY A 22 -16.94 -24.40 25.87
CA GLY A 22 -18.32 -24.75 25.56
C GLY A 22 -18.65 -26.21 25.84
N ILE A 23 -17.76 -27.13 25.46
CA ILE A 23 -17.91 -28.57 25.76
C ILE A 23 -17.86 -28.81 27.27
N TYR A 24 -16.93 -28.14 27.96
CA TYR A 24 -16.84 -28.24 29.42
C TYR A 24 -18.13 -27.76 30.10
N LEU A 25 -18.64 -26.59 29.73
CA LEU A 25 -19.90 -26.06 30.28
C LEU A 25 -21.10 -26.95 29.96
N LEU A 26 -21.14 -27.58 28.78
CA LEU A 26 -22.19 -28.52 28.42
C LEU A 26 -22.23 -29.74 29.35
N HIS A 27 -21.09 -30.20 29.85
CA HIS A 27 -21.04 -31.33 30.79
C HIS A 27 -21.50 -30.98 32.21
N GLU A 28 -21.44 -29.70 32.61
CA GLU A 28 -21.82 -29.22 33.95
C GLU A 28 -23.30 -28.81 34.04
N VAL A 29 -23.96 -28.63 32.90
CA VAL A 29 -25.36 -28.17 32.81
C VAL A 29 -26.32 -29.36 32.86
N ASP A 30 -27.54 -29.19 33.38
CA ASP A 30 -28.56 -30.24 33.37
C ASP A 30 -28.87 -30.70 31.94
N SER A 31 -29.06 -32.01 31.78
CA SER A 31 -29.53 -32.69 30.58
C SER A 31 -30.68 -31.98 29.84
N ALA A 32 -31.61 -31.34 30.58
CA ALA A 32 -32.71 -30.58 30.00
C ALA A 32 -32.26 -29.39 29.12
N PHE A 33 -31.04 -28.88 29.32
CA PHE A 33 -30.50 -27.71 28.62
C PHE A 33 -29.36 -28.03 27.64
N TYR A 34 -29.00 -29.30 27.44
CA TYR A 34 -27.94 -29.69 26.48
C TYR A 34 -28.17 -29.15 25.08
N SER A 35 -29.42 -29.22 24.59
CA SER A 35 -29.77 -28.70 23.26
C SER A 35 -29.56 -27.19 23.18
N ALA A 36 -30.02 -26.43 24.19
CA ALA A 36 -29.85 -24.99 24.23
C ALA A 36 -28.37 -24.58 24.32
N GLY A 37 -27.57 -25.27 25.14
CA GLY A 37 -26.14 -25.04 25.23
C GLY A 37 -25.40 -25.34 23.92
N ALA A 38 -25.77 -26.44 23.22
CA ALA A 38 -25.17 -26.81 21.95
C ALA A 38 -25.50 -25.80 20.83
N ILE A 39 -26.73 -25.26 20.84
CA ILE A 39 -27.14 -24.18 19.94
C ILE A 39 -26.32 -22.91 20.20
N LEU A 40 -26.16 -22.50 21.46
CA LEU A 40 -25.38 -21.32 21.82
C LEU A 40 -23.90 -21.45 21.45
N LEU A 41 -23.30 -22.62 21.70
CA LEU A 41 -21.93 -22.92 21.28
C LEU A 41 -21.79 -22.82 19.75
N SER A 42 -22.72 -23.43 19.01
CA SER A 42 -22.73 -23.41 17.55
C SER A 42 -22.88 -21.99 16.99
N ALA A 43 -23.80 -21.20 17.56
CA ALA A 43 -24.01 -19.80 17.18
C ALA A 43 -22.76 -18.94 17.44
N SER A 44 -22.08 -19.17 18.57
CA SER A 44 -20.84 -18.47 18.93
C SER A 44 -19.71 -18.78 17.95
N LEU A 45 -19.53 -20.05 17.59
CA LEU A 45 -18.54 -20.48 16.60
C LEU A 45 -18.85 -19.91 15.21
N ALA A 46 -20.12 -19.89 14.82
CA ALA A 46 -20.57 -19.31 13.55
C ALA A 46 -20.28 -17.79 13.49
N LEU A 47 -20.51 -17.06 14.58
CA LEU A 47 -20.19 -15.64 14.67
C LEU A 47 -18.70 -15.38 14.49
N ILE A 48 -17.84 -16.17 15.15
CA ILE A 48 -16.38 -16.05 15.01
C ILE A 48 -15.95 -16.31 13.56
N ALA A 49 -16.50 -17.35 12.92
CA ALA A 49 -16.24 -17.66 11.52
C ALA A 49 -16.67 -16.53 10.57
N ALA A 50 -17.84 -15.93 10.80
CA ALA A 50 -18.34 -14.82 10.01
C ALA A 50 -17.43 -13.58 10.12
N LEU A 51 -16.98 -13.23 11.33
CA LEU A 51 -16.06 -12.12 11.56
C LEU A 51 -14.71 -12.35 10.85
N MET A 52 -14.17 -13.58 10.92
CA MET A 52 -12.97 -13.94 10.15
C MET A 52 -13.18 -13.77 8.65
N ASN A 53 -14.30 -14.26 8.13
CA ASN A 53 -14.60 -14.17 6.70
C ASN A 53 -14.60 -12.71 6.23
N ILE A 54 -15.26 -11.80 6.95
CA ILE A 54 -15.26 -10.36 6.62
C ILE A 54 -13.83 -9.80 6.53
N THR A 55 -12.94 -10.18 7.45
CA THR A 55 -11.54 -9.69 7.42
C THR A 55 -10.76 -10.23 6.22
N PHE A 56 -10.94 -11.52 5.88
CA PHE A 56 -10.28 -12.11 4.71
C PHE A 56 -10.84 -11.57 3.41
N THR A 57 -12.16 -11.47 3.28
CA THR A 57 -12.83 -10.88 2.12
C THR A 57 -12.35 -9.45 1.88
N ARG A 58 -12.26 -8.61 2.92
CA ARG A 58 -11.70 -7.25 2.79
C ARG A 58 -10.26 -7.25 2.28
N LYS A 59 -9.43 -8.16 2.78
CA LYS A 59 -8.03 -8.31 2.33
C LYS A 59 -7.95 -8.76 0.87
N THR A 60 -8.70 -9.80 0.51
CA THR A 60 -8.76 -10.32 -0.86
C THR A 60 -9.30 -9.27 -1.83
N ALA A 61 -10.33 -8.53 -1.45
CA ALA A 61 -10.86 -7.43 -2.25
C ALA A 61 -9.79 -6.35 -2.50
N ARG A 62 -9.05 -5.97 -1.45
CA ARG A 62 -7.95 -5.01 -1.56
C ARG A 62 -6.83 -5.50 -2.49
N GLU A 63 -6.45 -6.76 -2.37
CA GLU A 63 -5.42 -7.37 -3.24
C GLU A 63 -5.90 -7.45 -4.69
N SER A 64 -7.15 -7.87 -4.94
CA SER A 64 -7.76 -7.89 -6.29
C SER A 64 -7.82 -6.50 -6.89
N ASN A 65 -8.37 -5.52 -6.16
CA ASN A 65 -8.48 -4.14 -6.62
C ASN A 65 -7.13 -3.54 -7.01
N SER A 66 -6.06 -3.88 -6.29
CA SER A 66 -4.70 -3.41 -6.58
C SER A 66 -4.10 -4.09 -7.81
N LEU A 67 -4.35 -5.39 -7.96
CA LEU A 67 -3.97 -6.15 -9.16
C LEU A 67 -4.69 -5.62 -10.39
N ASP A 68 -5.99 -5.36 -10.29
CA ASP A 68 -6.80 -4.85 -11.39
C ASP A 68 -6.40 -3.42 -11.76
N PHE A 69 -6.09 -2.58 -10.76
CA PHE A 69 -5.48 -1.27 -11.01
C PHE A 69 -4.15 -1.41 -11.76
N GLN A 70 -3.23 -2.27 -11.30
CA GLN A 70 -1.95 -2.48 -11.99
C GLN A 70 -2.14 -2.98 -13.43
N LYS A 71 -3.02 -3.96 -13.64
CA LYS A 71 -3.34 -4.46 -14.99
C LYS A 71 -3.88 -3.34 -15.86
N SER A 72 -4.81 -2.53 -15.33
CA SER A 72 -5.39 -1.40 -16.05
C SER A 72 -4.33 -0.42 -16.51
N LEU A 73 -3.36 -0.06 -15.65
CA LEU A 73 -2.25 0.81 -16.04
C LEU A 73 -1.36 0.20 -17.13
N GLN A 74 -1.10 -1.12 -17.03
CA GLN A 74 -0.25 -1.81 -18.00
C GLN A 74 -0.90 -1.92 -19.38
N SER A 75 -2.21 -2.16 -19.44
CA SER A 75 -2.96 -2.30 -20.69
C SER A 75 -3.47 -0.98 -21.27
N ASP A 76 -3.52 0.10 -20.47
CA ASP A 76 -4.04 1.39 -20.91
C ASP A 76 -3.01 2.12 -21.79
N VAL A 77 -3.26 2.08 -23.10
CA VAL A 77 -2.42 2.76 -24.11
C VAL A 77 -2.44 4.28 -23.90
N HIS A 78 -3.58 4.86 -23.52
CA HIS A 78 -3.71 6.29 -23.28
C HIS A 78 -2.93 6.73 -22.05
N TYR A 79 -3.00 5.96 -20.95
CA TYR A 79 -2.16 6.21 -19.77
C TYR A 79 -0.67 6.18 -20.14
N ASN A 80 -0.23 5.15 -20.87
CA ASN A 80 1.16 5.02 -21.29
C ASN A 80 1.61 6.17 -22.21
N GLU A 81 0.73 6.66 -23.10
CA GLU A 81 0.99 7.84 -23.91
C GLU A 81 1.18 9.10 -23.05
N HIS A 82 0.27 9.36 -22.11
CA HIS A 82 0.37 10.51 -21.21
C HIS A 82 1.59 10.44 -20.29
N VAL A 83 1.99 9.25 -19.84
CA VAL A 83 3.25 9.05 -19.10
C VAL A 83 4.45 9.45 -19.97
N ARG A 84 4.50 9.02 -21.24
CA ARG A 84 5.59 9.39 -22.15
C ARG A 84 5.63 10.88 -22.45
N LYS A 85 4.48 11.49 -22.76
CA LYS A 85 4.37 12.94 -23.04
C LYS A 85 4.77 13.78 -21.82
N SER A 86 4.21 13.46 -20.64
CA SER A 86 4.54 14.17 -19.40
C SER A 86 6.01 14.03 -19.00
N ALA A 87 6.62 12.85 -19.18
CA ALA A 87 8.05 12.66 -18.98
C ALA A 87 8.90 13.46 -19.99
N ALA A 88 8.46 13.59 -21.25
CA ALA A 88 9.13 14.41 -22.24
C ALA A 88 9.05 15.92 -21.90
N ALA A 89 7.92 16.38 -21.38
CA ALA A 89 7.75 17.75 -20.89
C ALA A 89 8.71 18.05 -19.72
N ALA A 90 8.84 17.12 -18.76
CA ALA A 90 9.79 17.24 -17.66
C ALA A 90 11.25 17.26 -18.16
N LYS A 91 11.59 16.35 -19.07
CA LYS A 91 12.96 16.24 -19.62
C LYS A 91 13.36 17.47 -20.46
N SER A 92 12.42 18.05 -21.19
CA SER A 92 12.63 19.27 -21.98
C SER A 92 12.70 20.54 -21.12
N ARG A 93 12.57 20.43 -19.79
CA ARG A 93 12.60 21.54 -18.83
C ARG A 93 11.61 22.64 -19.20
N LYS A 94 10.43 22.26 -19.69
CA LYS A 94 9.32 23.20 -19.83
C LYS A 94 8.98 23.80 -18.47
N ASP A 95 8.55 25.05 -18.47
CA ASP A 95 8.13 25.73 -17.25
C ASP A 95 6.84 25.09 -16.72
N MET A 96 6.99 24.31 -15.65
CA MET A 96 5.89 23.57 -15.02
C MET A 96 4.85 24.50 -14.39
N ARG A 97 5.26 25.69 -13.95
CA ARG A 97 4.35 26.70 -13.40
C ARG A 97 3.51 27.29 -14.51
N GLU A 98 4.14 27.61 -15.65
CA GLU A 98 3.42 28.08 -16.83
C GLU A 98 2.40 27.05 -17.30
N LEU A 99 2.79 25.78 -17.46
CA LEU A 99 1.87 24.69 -17.86
C LEU A 99 0.69 24.49 -16.88
N ALA A 100 0.89 24.79 -15.59
CA ALA A 100 -0.15 24.67 -14.57
C ALA A 100 -1.20 25.79 -14.64
N LYS A 101 -0.93 26.91 -15.32
CA LYS A 101 -1.86 28.05 -15.43
C LYS A 101 -3.16 27.69 -16.16
N VAL A 102 -4.22 28.44 -15.90
CA VAL A 102 -5.57 28.14 -16.43
C VAL A 102 -5.61 28.34 -17.94
N GLU A 103 -4.84 29.31 -18.42
CA GLU A 103 -4.63 29.67 -19.82
C GLU A 103 -4.09 28.47 -20.61
N ASN A 104 -3.25 27.65 -19.98
CA ASN A 104 -2.63 26.47 -20.57
C ASN A 104 -3.41 25.17 -20.29
N ARG A 105 -4.70 25.26 -19.94
CA ARG A 105 -5.53 24.06 -19.66
C ARG A 105 -5.73 23.14 -20.87
N PHE A 106 -5.50 23.64 -22.08
CA PHE A 106 -5.62 22.87 -23.33
C PHE A 106 -4.27 22.54 -23.95
N ASP A 107 -3.16 22.96 -23.33
CA ASP A 107 -1.83 22.52 -23.74
C ASP A 107 -1.70 21.00 -23.56
N GLU A 108 -1.13 20.31 -24.55
CA GLU A 108 -1.05 18.85 -24.56
C GLU A 108 -0.20 18.27 -23.42
N ASP A 109 0.87 18.96 -23.04
CA ASP A 109 1.73 18.53 -21.95
C ASP A 109 1.03 18.76 -20.62
N ALA A 110 0.37 19.90 -20.47
CA ALA A 110 -0.43 20.19 -19.29
C ALA A 110 -1.57 19.17 -19.12
N ILE A 111 -2.22 18.77 -20.22
CA ILE A 111 -3.24 17.69 -20.22
C ILE A 111 -2.62 16.38 -19.76
N SER A 112 -1.46 16.03 -20.28
CA SER A 112 -0.77 14.78 -19.97
C SER A 112 -0.31 14.71 -18.51
N ILE A 113 0.25 15.80 -17.99
CA ILE A 113 0.64 15.91 -16.57
C ILE A 113 -0.59 15.75 -15.67
N ARG A 114 -1.69 16.46 -15.96
CA ARG A 114 -2.94 16.32 -15.20
C ARG A 114 -3.49 14.90 -15.25
N TYR A 115 -3.43 14.23 -16.39
CA TYR A 115 -3.92 12.85 -16.53
C TYR A 115 -3.18 11.89 -15.60
N VAL A 116 -1.85 11.95 -15.59
CA VAL A 116 -1.00 11.11 -14.76
C VAL A 116 -1.19 11.43 -13.28
N LEU A 117 -1.18 12.71 -12.90
CA LEU A 117 -1.40 13.16 -11.52
C LEU A 117 -2.78 12.75 -11.01
N ASN A 118 -3.85 12.94 -11.81
CA ASN A 118 -5.20 12.54 -11.43
C ASN A 118 -5.34 11.02 -11.24
N THR A 119 -4.61 10.24 -12.05
CA THR A 119 -4.60 8.77 -11.92
C THR A 119 -4.01 8.35 -10.59
N TRP A 120 -2.87 8.94 -10.21
CA TRP A 120 -2.23 8.63 -8.94
C TRP A 120 -2.89 9.31 -7.72
N GLU A 121 -3.58 10.43 -7.90
CA GLU A 121 -4.43 11.05 -6.88
C GLU A 121 -5.57 10.12 -6.46
N ARG A 122 -6.27 9.53 -7.45
CA ARG A 122 -7.32 8.53 -7.19
C ARG A 122 -6.76 7.28 -6.52
N ALA A 123 -5.61 6.79 -6.98
CA ALA A 123 -4.96 5.63 -6.39
C ALA A 123 -4.50 5.90 -4.94
N ALA A 124 -3.94 7.08 -4.68
CA ALA A 124 -3.55 7.51 -3.34
C ALA A 124 -4.75 7.60 -2.39
N ASN A 125 -5.86 8.16 -2.86
CA ASN A 125 -7.11 8.20 -2.10
C ASN A 125 -7.61 6.78 -1.75
N ALA A 126 -7.60 5.87 -2.73
CA ALA A 126 -7.97 4.46 -2.51
C ALA A 126 -7.05 3.76 -1.48
N MET A 127 -5.75 4.05 -1.50
CA MET A 127 -4.80 3.54 -0.50
C MET A 127 -5.10 4.09 0.90
N ARG A 128 -5.37 5.38 1.06
CA ARG A 128 -5.74 6.01 2.33
C ARG A 128 -7.01 5.41 2.94
N HIS A 129 -7.96 5.00 2.10
CA HIS A 129 -9.19 4.33 2.52
C HIS A 129 -9.08 2.80 2.62
N ASN A 130 -7.86 2.23 2.59
CA ASN A 130 -7.61 0.78 2.67
C ASN A 130 -8.31 -0.03 1.56
N LEU A 131 -8.60 0.59 0.41
CA LEU A 131 -9.19 -0.07 -0.75
C LEU A 131 -8.13 -0.71 -1.65
N TYR A 132 -6.89 -0.21 -1.61
CA TYR A 132 -5.71 -0.76 -2.29
C TYR A 132 -4.62 -1.20 -1.30
N ASP A 133 -3.87 -2.23 -1.68
CA ASP A 133 -2.69 -2.73 -0.98
C ASP A 133 -1.50 -1.83 -1.34
N GLU A 134 -1.26 -0.84 -0.50
CA GLU A 134 -0.19 0.15 -0.67
C GLU A 134 1.20 -0.51 -0.77
N LEU A 135 1.46 -1.60 -0.04
CA LEU A 135 2.75 -2.27 -0.07
C LEU A 135 3.00 -2.93 -1.41
N TYR A 136 1.98 -3.60 -1.95
CA TYR A 136 2.04 -4.18 -3.28
C TYR A 136 2.32 -3.12 -4.36
N LEU A 137 1.54 -2.02 -4.36
CA LEU A 137 1.70 -0.94 -5.32
C LEU A 137 3.02 -0.19 -5.17
N PHE A 138 3.52 -0.03 -3.94
CA PHE A 138 4.84 0.54 -3.68
C PHE A 138 5.94 -0.28 -4.35
N GLU A 139 5.93 -1.61 -4.20
CA GLU A 139 6.96 -2.44 -4.82
C GLU A 139 6.94 -2.40 -6.35
N ALA A 140 5.75 -2.29 -6.94
CA ALA A 140 5.59 -2.21 -8.39
C ALA A 140 5.91 -0.83 -8.99
N HIS A 141 5.55 0.26 -8.30
CA HIS A 141 5.49 1.60 -8.93
C HIS A 141 6.28 2.70 -8.21
N LYS A 142 6.96 2.42 -7.08
CA LYS A 142 7.66 3.45 -6.27
C LYS A 142 8.55 4.40 -7.06
N SER A 143 9.35 3.89 -8.00
CA SER A 143 10.30 4.71 -8.76
C SER A 143 9.58 5.75 -9.62
N MET A 144 8.50 5.35 -10.28
CA MET A 144 7.71 6.21 -11.16
C MET A 144 6.95 7.28 -10.37
N VAL A 145 6.26 6.88 -9.29
CA VAL A 145 5.49 7.80 -8.46
C VAL A 145 6.37 8.83 -7.77
N ILE A 146 7.54 8.42 -7.25
CA ILE A 146 8.49 9.34 -6.65
C ILE A 146 9.05 10.31 -7.71
N ALA A 147 9.35 9.83 -8.93
CA ALA A 147 9.79 10.69 -10.02
C ALA A 147 8.73 11.75 -10.37
N PHE A 148 7.46 11.36 -10.53
CA PHE A 148 6.36 12.32 -10.75
C PHE A 148 6.24 13.35 -9.64
N GLY A 149 6.41 12.94 -8.38
CA GLY A 149 6.38 13.86 -7.24
C GLY A 149 7.51 14.89 -7.24
N ILE A 150 8.65 14.57 -7.85
CA ILE A 150 9.78 15.48 -8.03
C ILE A 150 9.55 16.35 -9.27
N ASP A 151 9.29 15.72 -10.41
CA ASP A 151 9.22 16.37 -11.73
C ASP A 151 8.06 17.36 -11.84
N PHE A 152 6.92 17.05 -11.20
CA PHE A 152 5.71 17.87 -11.27
C PHE A 152 5.45 18.70 -10.02
N ARG A 153 6.46 18.85 -9.14
CA ARG A 153 6.29 19.59 -7.89
C ARG A 153 5.83 21.02 -8.11
N GLU A 154 6.49 21.74 -9.01
CA GLU A 154 6.16 23.13 -9.32
C GLU A 154 4.78 23.26 -10.00
N PHE A 155 4.39 22.27 -10.82
CA PHE A 155 3.07 22.22 -11.43
C PHE A 155 1.97 22.09 -10.35
N ILE A 156 2.19 21.21 -9.37
CA ILE A 156 1.28 20.98 -8.24
C ILE A 156 1.20 22.23 -7.36
N ASP A 157 2.34 22.81 -6.98
CA ASP A 157 2.39 23.99 -6.12
C ASP A 157 1.64 25.18 -6.78
N GLU A 158 1.79 25.37 -8.10
CA GLU A 158 1.05 26.40 -8.84
C GLU A 158 -0.45 26.11 -8.91
N CYS A 159 -0.85 24.85 -9.09
CA CYS A 159 -2.25 24.45 -9.01
C CYS A 159 -2.86 24.73 -7.62
N GLN A 160 -2.07 24.49 -6.56
CA GLN A 160 -2.49 24.65 -5.17
C GLN A 160 -2.70 26.10 -4.73
N LYS A 161 -2.06 27.06 -5.40
CA LYS A 161 -2.35 28.50 -5.21
C LYS A 161 -3.81 28.84 -5.49
N ARG A 162 -4.45 28.11 -6.41
CA ARG A 162 -5.87 28.27 -6.74
C ARG A 162 -6.77 27.42 -5.86
N GLN A 163 -6.38 26.17 -5.62
CA GLN A 163 -7.14 25.22 -4.80
C GLN A 163 -6.18 24.39 -3.95
N PRO A 164 -6.05 24.67 -2.64
CA PRO A 164 -5.06 24.02 -1.78
C PRO A 164 -5.13 22.49 -1.73
N SER A 165 -6.32 21.91 -1.95
CA SER A 165 -6.54 20.46 -1.93
C SER A 165 -6.12 19.74 -3.23
N PHE A 166 -5.71 20.46 -4.28
CA PHE A 166 -5.29 19.82 -5.52
C PHE A 166 -4.05 18.95 -5.29
N TYR A 167 -4.17 17.69 -5.72
CA TYR A 167 -3.12 16.67 -5.64
C TYR A 167 -2.61 16.41 -4.21
N GLU A 168 -3.43 16.67 -3.19
CA GLU A 168 -3.06 16.46 -1.79
C GLU A 168 -2.76 14.97 -1.52
N ASN A 169 -3.61 14.06 -1.99
CA ASN A 169 -3.41 12.63 -1.75
C ASN A 169 -2.18 12.11 -2.48
N PHE A 170 -1.97 12.56 -3.72
CA PHE A 170 -0.78 12.24 -4.50
C PHE A 170 0.49 12.77 -3.82
N SER A 171 0.48 14.02 -3.34
CA SER A 171 1.61 14.61 -2.63
C SER A 171 1.94 13.84 -1.35
N TRP A 172 0.91 13.44 -0.59
CA TRP A 172 1.05 12.54 0.56
C TRP A 172 1.68 11.20 0.16
N LEU A 173 1.21 10.59 -0.93
CA LEU A 173 1.70 9.31 -1.43
C LEU A 173 3.19 9.40 -1.80
N ALA A 174 3.56 10.38 -2.62
CA ALA A 174 4.93 10.57 -3.08
C ALA A 174 5.89 10.82 -1.91
N LEU A 175 5.48 11.63 -0.93
CA LEU A 175 6.27 11.88 0.28
C LEU A 175 6.43 10.61 1.13
N ASN A 176 5.32 9.93 1.44
CA ASN A 176 5.32 8.70 2.23
C ASN A 176 6.19 7.61 1.58
N TRP A 177 6.11 7.47 0.25
CA TRP A 177 6.92 6.52 -0.50
C TRP A 177 8.40 6.91 -0.56
N THR A 178 8.72 8.20 -0.63
CA THR A 178 10.10 8.70 -0.53
C THR A 178 10.72 8.34 0.83
N ILE A 179 10.02 8.66 1.92
CA ILE A 179 10.44 8.32 3.30
C ILE A 179 10.64 6.81 3.44
N ARG A 180 9.68 6.01 2.94
CA ARG A 180 9.76 4.55 2.97
C ARG A 180 10.99 4.04 2.20
N ARG A 181 11.24 4.53 0.98
CA ARG A 181 12.40 4.13 0.17
C ARG A 181 13.72 4.40 0.90
N ASP A 182 13.85 5.59 1.49
CA ASP A 182 15.09 6.01 2.14
C ASP A 182 15.35 5.17 3.41
N SER A 183 14.31 4.84 4.17
CA SER A 183 14.42 3.92 5.31
C SER A 183 14.91 2.51 4.92
N PHE A 184 14.46 1.98 3.77
CA PHE A 184 14.96 0.71 3.25
C PHE A 184 16.41 0.79 2.80
N GLN A 185 16.80 1.89 2.16
CA GLN A 185 18.19 2.11 1.76
C GLN A 185 19.12 2.20 2.95
N GLU A 186 18.72 2.88 4.03
CA GLU A 186 19.48 2.96 5.26
C GLU A 186 19.67 1.57 5.90
N ALA A 187 18.59 0.79 6.03
CA ALA A 187 18.66 -0.57 6.56
C ALA A 187 19.58 -1.48 5.71
N ASN A 188 19.48 -1.40 4.39
CA ASN A 188 20.33 -2.15 3.47
C ASN A 188 21.79 -1.71 3.55
N ARG A 189 22.06 -0.40 3.60
CA ARG A 189 23.40 0.17 3.77
C ARG A 189 24.04 -0.30 5.08
N LYS A 190 23.30 -0.26 6.19
CA LYS A 190 23.74 -0.78 7.49
C LYS A 190 24.07 -2.28 7.43
N LYS A 191 23.25 -3.08 6.73
CA LYS A 191 23.50 -4.51 6.53
C LYS A 191 24.74 -4.77 5.67
N GLN A 192 24.92 -4.03 4.58
CA GLN A 192 26.09 -4.11 3.71
C GLN A 192 27.36 -3.73 4.46
N LEU A 193 27.35 -2.63 5.21
CA LEU A 193 28.48 -2.21 6.06
C LEU A 193 28.86 -3.31 7.05
N LYS A 194 27.89 -3.91 7.77
CA LYS A 194 28.15 -5.05 8.65
C LYS A 194 28.81 -6.23 7.92
N LYS A 195 28.38 -6.52 6.68
CA LYS A 195 28.96 -7.58 5.85
C LYS A 195 30.40 -7.24 5.45
N ILE A 196 30.66 -6.00 5.02
CA ILE A 196 32.00 -5.52 4.66
C ILE A 196 32.94 -5.58 5.87
N PHE A 197 32.52 -5.07 7.04
CA PHE A 197 33.31 -5.17 8.27
C PHE A 197 33.65 -6.62 8.63
N LYS A 198 32.68 -7.53 8.53
CA LYS A 198 32.92 -8.97 8.75
C LYS A 198 33.93 -9.54 7.76
N MET A 199 33.88 -9.13 6.48
CA MET A 199 34.83 -9.55 5.46
C MET A 199 36.23 -8.99 5.72
N LEU A 200 36.35 -7.70 6.05
CA LEU A 200 37.62 -7.05 6.41
C LEU A 200 38.27 -7.73 7.60
N ASN A 201 37.53 -8.00 8.67
CA ASN A 201 38.05 -8.71 9.84
C ASN A 201 38.55 -10.13 9.50
N LYS A 202 37.85 -10.84 8.60
CA LYS A 202 38.27 -12.16 8.14
C LYS A 202 39.59 -12.11 7.35
N VAL A 203 39.77 -11.10 6.51
CA VAL A 203 41.01 -10.88 5.75
C VAL A 203 42.16 -10.45 6.66
N ALA A 204 41.91 -9.58 7.62
CA ALA A 204 42.91 -9.17 8.61
C ALA A 204 43.43 -10.35 9.44
N LEU A 205 42.55 -11.28 9.81
CA LEU A 205 42.92 -12.52 10.52
C LEU A 205 43.74 -13.51 9.67
N HIS A 206 43.62 -13.49 8.33
CA HIS A 206 44.35 -14.39 7.43
C HIS A 206 45.69 -13.83 6.92
N LYS A 207 46.02 -12.55 7.21
CA LYS A 207 47.27 -11.90 6.80
C LYS A 207 48.33 -11.84 7.92
N ILE A 208 48.08 -12.48 9.05
CA ILE A 208 49.06 -12.66 10.13
C ILE A 208 49.59 -14.10 10.03
N HIS A 209 50.43 -14.35 9.03
CA HIS A 209 51.35 -15.49 8.95
C HIS A 209 52.55 -15.09 8.10
#